data_AF-A0AAV2RJL5-F1
#
_entry.id   AF-A0AAV2RJL5-F1
#
_cell.length_a   1.000
_cell.length_b   1.000
_cell.length_c   1.000
_cell.angle_alpha   90.00
_cell.angle_beta   90.00
_cell.angle_gamma   90.00
#
_symmetry.space_group_name_H-M   'P 1'
#
loop_
_entity.id
_entity.type
_entity.pdbx_description
1 polymer ?
#
loop_
_entity_poly.entity_id
_entity_poly.type
_entity_poly.pdbx_seq_one_letter_code
_entity_poly.pdbx_strand_id
1 'polypeptide(L)'
;DPLFQISQIKLKELKENRKKLQGCRLDFDSKKSNLDRRFSKVTDEDIKIAEDKFVESRYLTVMGMQNILENGVEQVSHLILFAKNLLEYHKQCENILEALVGKLNNKKYAVSMEPKKNFVAKTLSDISIMSISN
;
A
#
# COMPACT_ATOMS: atom_id res chain seq x y z
N ASP A 1 -2.56 -10.04 2.04
CA ASP A 1 -2.30 -8.73 1.43
C ASP A 1 -1.49 -8.94 0.15
N PRO A 2 -2.02 -8.52 -1.02
CA PRO A 2 -1.34 -8.72 -2.31
C PRO A 2 0.01 -8.03 -2.45
N LEU A 3 0.19 -6.83 -1.85
CA LEU A 3 1.46 -6.10 -1.90
C LEU A 3 2.52 -6.77 -1.03
N PHE A 4 2.10 -7.31 0.12
CA PHE A 4 2.98 -8.11 0.97
C PHE A 4 3.52 -9.34 0.23
N GLN A 5 2.67 -10.07 -0.50
CA GLN A 5 3.08 -11.27 -1.24
C GLN A 5 4.10 -10.96 -2.34
N ILE A 6 3.95 -9.84 -3.06
CA ILE A 6 4.92 -9.41 -4.07
C ILE A 6 6.22 -8.97 -3.40
N SER A 7 6.14 -8.10 -2.38
CA SER A 7 7.30 -7.47 -1.77
C SER A 7 8.14 -8.42 -0.92
N GLN A 8 7.50 -9.15 0.00
CA GLN A 8 8.20 -9.90 1.05
C GLN A 8 8.47 -11.36 0.68
N ILE A 9 7.74 -11.89 -0.31
CA ILE A 9 7.89 -13.28 -0.75
C ILE A 9 8.58 -13.30 -2.11
N LYS A 10 7.88 -12.90 -3.19
CA LYS A 10 8.38 -13.07 -4.56
C LYS A 10 9.68 -12.29 -4.84
N LEU A 11 9.74 -11.01 -4.50
CA LEU A 11 10.93 -10.19 -4.75
C LEU A 11 12.11 -10.58 -3.87
N LYS A 12 11.85 -11.03 -2.64
CA LYS A 12 12.89 -11.52 -1.73
C LYS A 12 13.51 -12.82 -2.26
N GLU A 13 12.68 -13.77 -2.69
CA GLU A 13 13.13 -15.01 -3.31
C GLU A 13 13.93 -14.74 -4.60
N LEU A 14 13.43 -13.85 -5.48
CA LEU A 14 14.17 -13.47 -6.68
C LEU A 14 15.54 -12.86 -6.35
N LYS A 15 15.62 -12.04 -5.29
CA LYS A 15 16.89 -11.44 -4.86
C LYS A 15 17.89 -12.51 -4.43
N GLU A 16 17.46 -13.53 -3.69
CA GLU A 16 18.32 -14.65 -3.31
C GLU A 16 18.75 -15.49 -4.53
N ASN A 17 17.83 -15.76 -5.47
CA ASN A 17 18.15 -16.46 -6.71
C ASN A 17 19.20 -15.71 -7.55
N ARG A 18 19.08 -14.38 -7.67
CA ARG A 18 20.08 -13.54 -8.35
C ARG A 18 21.43 -13.56 -7.67
N LYS A 19 21.47 -13.58 -6.34
CA LYS A 19 22.71 -13.71 -5.57
C LYS A 19 23.38 -15.07 -5.81
N LYS A 20 22.58 -16.15 -5.82
CA LYS A 20 23.07 -17.50 -6.14
C LYS A 20 23.62 -17.58 -7.57
N LEU A 21 22.90 -17.02 -8.55
CA LEU A 21 23.33 -16.94 -9.94
C LEU A 21 24.68 -16.23 -10.08
N GLN A 22 24.85 -15.08 -9.42
CA GLN A 22 26.12 -14.35 -9.44
C GLN A 22 27.25 -15.20 -8.84
N GLY A 23 27.00 -15.90 -7.74
CA GLY A 23 27.97 -16.81 -7.13
C GLY A 23 28.37 -17.96 -8.07
N CYS A 24 27.39 -18.64 -8.67
CA CYS A 24 27.66 -19.73 -9.61
C CYS A 24 28.40 -19.27 -10.86
N ARG A 25 28.08 -18.08 -11.40
CA ARG A 25 28.81 -17.49 -12.52
C ARG A 25 30.29 -17.28 -12.19
N LEU A 26 30.56 -16.66 -11.03
CA LEU A 26 31.94 -16.39 -10.59
C LEU A 26 32.73 -17.69 -10.34
N ASP A 27 32.10 -18.72 -9.77
CA ASP A 27 32.72 -20.04 -9.57
C ASP A 27 33.10 -20.68 -10.92
N PHE A 28 32.16 -20.69 -11.87
CA PHE A 28 32.40 -21.20 -13.22
C PHE A 28 33.53 -20.44 -13.93
N ASP A 29 33.47 -19.10 -13.93
CA ASP A 29 34.50 -18.24 -14.56
C ASP A 29 35.90 -18.48 -13.95
N SER A 30 35.96 -18.59 -12.62
CA SER A 30 37.22 -18.85 -11.89
C SER A 30 37.81 -20.23 -12.23
N LYS A 31 36.99 -21.28 -12.19
CA LYS A 31 37.43 -22.65 -12.52
C LYS A 31 37.88 -22.77 -13.97
N LYS A 32 37.13 -22.19 -14.90
CA LYS A 32 37.49 -22.13 -16.32
C LYS A 32 38.82 -21.41 -16.52
N SER A 33 38.99 -20.24 -15.91
CA SER A 33 40.25 -19.50 -15.98
C SER A 33 41.43 -20.27 -15.38
N ASN A 34 41.22 -21.07 -14.33
CA ASN A 34 42.28 -21.83 -13.69
C ASN A 34 42.69 -23.10 -14.46
N LEU A 35 41.75 -23.73 -15.18
CA LEU A 35 42.04 -24.81 -16.12
C LEU A 35 42.86 -24.29 -17.32
N ASP A 36 42.42 -23.19 -17.94
CA ASP A 36 43.08 -22.61 -19.12
C ASP A 36 44.54 -22.26 -18.85
N ARG A 37 44.84 -21.81 -17.63
CA ARG A 37 46.20 -21.43 -17.22
C ARG A 37 47.01 -22.55 -16.57
N ARG A 38 46.44 -23.76 -16.42
CA ARG A 38 47.00 -24.90 -15.68
C ARG A 38 47.56 -24.57 -14.28
N PHE A 39 47.07 -23.52 -13.63
CA PHE A 39 47.55 -23.08 -12.31
C PHE A 39 46.91 -23.85 -11.15
N SER A 40 45.96 -24.76 -11.42
CA SER A 40 45.21 -25.49 -10.38
C SER A 40 44.94 -26.95 -10.77
N LYS A 41 44.63 -27.80 -9.78
CA LYS A 41 44.11 -29.17 -9.96
C LYS A 41 42.62 -29.20 -10.37
N VAL A 42 42.09 -28.14 -10.96
CA VAL A 42 40.70 -28.14 -11.47
C VAL A 42 40.63 -29.10 -12.66
N THR A 43 39.67 -30.03 -12.63
CA THR A 43 39.43 -30.97 -13.72
C THR A 43 38.29 -30.52 -14.63
N ASP A 44 38.14 -31.19 -15.77
CA ASP A 44 37.01 -30.95 -16.67
C ASP A 44 35.66 -31.28 -15.99
N GLU A 45 35.63 -32.28 -15.09
CA GLU A 45 34.44 -32.59 -14.28
C GLU A 45 34.08 -31.43 -13.33
N ASP A 46 35.08 -30.80 -12.68
CA ASP A 46 34.84 -29.67 -11.79
C ASP A 46 34.21 -28.47 -12.52
N ILE A 47 34.63 -28.24 -13.76
CA ILE A 47 34.05 -27.20 -14.63
C ILE A 47 32.63 -27.57 -15.00
N LYS A 48 32.39 -28.80 -15.45
CA LYS A 48 31.07 -29.25 -15.85
C LYS A 48 30.04 -29.13 -14.71
N ILE A 49 30.44 -29.49 -13.49
CA ILE A 49 29.60 -29.32 -12.29
C ILE A 49 29.30 -27.83 -12.02
N ALA A 50 30.29 -26.96 -12.19
CA ALA A 50 30.09 -25.52 -12.01
C ALA A 50 29.18 -24.92 -13.10
N GLU A 51 29.32 -25.40 -14.34
CA GLU A 51 28.47 -25.03 -15.47
C GLU A 51 27.02 -25.44 -15.24
N ASP A 52 26.76 -26.70 -14.84
CA ASP A 52 25.42 -27.20 -14.57
C ASP A 52 24.72 -26.38 -13.49
N LYS A 53 25.43 -26.05 -12.39
CA LYS A 53 24.92 -25.18 -11.31
C LYS A 53 24.65 -23.76 -11.80
N PHE A 54 25.49 -23.22 -12.68
CA PHE A 54 25.29 -21.90 -13.27
C PHE A 54 24.06 -21.89 -14.18
N VAL A 55 23.90 -22.89 -15.04
CA VAL A 55 22.74 -23.02 -15.94
C VAL A 55 21.45 -23.19 -15.15
N GLU A 56 21.44 -24.03 -14.11
CA GLU A 56 20.29 -24.22 -13.23
C GLU A 56 19.90 -22.92 -12.51
N SER A 57 20.87 -22.25 -11.87
CA SER A 57 20.62 -20.98 -11.17
C SER A 57 20.17 -19.87 -12.12
N ARG A 58 20.64 -19.88 -13.38
CA ARG A 58 20.19 -18.96 -14.43
C ARG A 58 18.74 -19.24 -14.80
N TYR A 59 18.38 -20.49 -15.02
CA TYR A 59 17.01 -20.90 -15.34
C TYR A 59 16.04 -20.45 -14.25
N LEU A 60 16.33 -20.77 -12.99
CA LEU A 60 15.49 -20.35 -11.84
C LEU A 60 15.34 -18.84 -11.73
N THR A 61 16.43 -18.09 -11.97
CA THR A 61 16.39 -16.62 -11.94
C THR A 61 15.50 -16.07 -13.06
N VAL A 62 15.66 -16.57 -14.29
CA VAL A 62 14.88 -16.11 -15.46
C VAL A 62 13.40 -16.43 -15.27
N MET A 63 13.07 -17.66 -14.87
CA MET A 63 11.69 -18.07 -14.63
C MET A 63 11.06 -17.25 -13.49
N GLY A 64 11.80 -16.99 -12.41
CA GLY A 64 11.35 -16.13 -11.32
C GLY A 64 11.05 -14.70 -11.78
N MET A 65 11.92 -14.12 -12.62
CA MET A 65 11.69 -12.79 -13.20
C MET A 65 10.46 -12.77 -14.11
N GLN A 66 10.30 -13.79 -14.96
CA GLN A 66 9.17 -13.90 -15.87
C GLN A 66 7.84 -14.02 -15.11
N ASN A 67 7.75 -14.85 -14.08
CA ASN A 67 6.55 -14.98 -13.24
C ASN A 67 6.17 -13.64 -12.56
N ILE A 68 7.14 -12.85 -12.13
CA ILE A 68 6.85 -11.53 -11.54
C ILE A 68 6.27 -10.57 -12.58
N LEU A 69 6.75 -10.64 -13.83
CA LEU A 69 6.30 -9.76 -14.92
C LEU A 69 4.96 -10.19 -15.52
N GLU A 70 4.68 -11.50 -15.59
CA GLU A 70 3.44 -12.03 -16.17
C GLU A 70 2.19 -11.73 -15.33
N ASN A 71 2.35 -11.37 -14.05
CA ASN A 71 1.25 -11.10 -13.12
C ASN A 71 0.69 -9.66 -13.20
N GLY A 72 0.95 -8.92 -14.28
CA GLY A 72 0.48 -7.54 -14.44
C GLY A 72 -1.05 -7.39 -14.38
N VAL A 73 -1.80 -8.35 -14.93
CA VAL A 73 -3.27 -8.34 -14.90
C VAL A 73 -3.81 -8.43 -13.48
N GLU A 74 -3.22 -9.30 -12.65
CA GLU A 74 -3.61 -9.48 -11.25
C GLU A 74 -3.30 -8.23 -10.42
N GLN A 75 -2.14 -7.61 -10.65
CA GLN A 75 -1.74 -6.37 -9.99
C GLN A 75 -2.71 -5.22 -10.30
N VAL A 76 -3.07 -5.04 -11.57
CA VAL A 76 -4.07 -4.05 -11.97
C VAL A 76 -5.44 -4.38 -11.37
N SER A 77 -5.81 -5.65 -11.31
CA SER A 77 -7.07 -6.08 -10.67
C SER A 77 -7.13 -5.72 -9.18
N HIS A 78 -6.02 -5.87 -8.45
CA HIS A 78 -5.92 -5.43 -7.05
C HIS A 78 -6.07 -3.92 -6.89
N LEU A 79 -5.49 -3.12 -7.80
CA LEU A 79 -5.65 -1.65 -7.80
C LEU A 79 -7.10 -1.25 -8.08
N ILE A 80 -7.77 -1.92 -9.02
CA ILE A 80 -9.19 -1.71 -9.30
C ILE A 80 -10.03 -1.99 -8.05
N LEU A 81 -9.77 -3.10 -7.35
CA LEU A 81 -10.48 -3.43 -6.13
C LEU A 81 -10.26 -2.37 -5.03
N PHE A 82 -9.02 -1.92 -4.84
CA PHE A 82 -8.71 -0.83 -3.92
C PHE A 82 -9.47 0.45 -4.25
N ALA A 83 -9.46 0.87 -5.52
CA ALA A 83 -10.18 2.06 -5.97
C ALA A 83 -11.71 1.92 -5.78
N LYS A 84 -12.27 0.73 -6.04
CA LYS A 84 -13.69 0.44 -5.79
C LYS A 84 -14.04 0.57 -4.32
N ASN A 85 -13.20 0.06 -3.42
CA ASN A 85 -13.44 0.14 -1.98
C ASN A 85 -13.35 1.59 -1.47
N LEU A 86 -12.41 2.38 -1.98
CA LEU A 86 -12.33 3.82 -1.67
C LEU A 86 -13.56 4.59 -2.17
N LEU A 87 -13.99 4.29 -3.40
CA LEU A 87 -15.20 4.90 -3.98
C LEU A 87 -16.42 4.59 -3.10
N GLU A 88 -16.59 3.33 -2.71
CA GLU A 88 -17.70 2.91 -1.86
C GLU A 88 -17.66 3.59 -0.48
N TYR A 89 -16.49 3.66 0.14
CA TYR A 89 -16.30 4.40 1.39
C TYR A 89 -16.73 5.87 1.26
N HIS A 90 -16.30 6.57 0.21
CA HIS A 90 -16.64 7.98 0.02
C HIS A 90 -18.13 8.21 -0.30
N LYS A 91 -18.78 7.30 -1.03
CA LYS A 91 -20.24 7.34 -1.21
C LYS A 91 -21.00 7.21 0.11
N GLN A 92 -20.50 6.37 1.02
CA GLN A 92 -21.10 6.25 2.35
C GLN A 92 -20.92 7.53 3.16
N CYS A 93 -19.75 8.18 3.09
CA CYS A 93 -19.53 9.49 3.69
C CYS A 93 -20.49 10.56 3.11
N GLU A 94 -20.66 10.58 1.79
CA GLU A 94 -21.60 11.48 1.10
C GLU A 94 -23.03 11.30 1.64
N ASN A 95 -23.54 10.07 1.70
CA ASN A 95 -24.87 9.77 2.22
C ASN A 95 -25.07 10.26 3.66
N ILE A 96 -24.06 10.10 4.52
CA ILE A 96 -24.10 10.56 5.91
C ILE A 96 -24.18 12.10 5.96
N LEU A 97 -23.36 12.77 5.16
CA LEU A 97 -23.32 14.23 5.10
C LEU A 97 -24.61 14.81 4.50
N GLU A 98 -25.16 14.19 3.47
CA GLU A 98 -26.44 14.59 2.87
C GLU A 98 -27.58 14.50 3.88
N ALA A 99 -27.65 13.41 4.65
CA ALA A 99 -28.63 13.28 5.74
C ALA A 99 -28.47 14.36 6.83
N LEU A 100 -27.23 14.74 7.16
CA LEU A 100 -26.96 15.83 8.11
C LEU A 100 -27.41 17.19 7.55
N VAL A 101 -27.11 17.47 6.28
CA VAL A 101 -27.56 18.70 5.59
C VAL A 101 -29.08 18.80 5.62
N GLY A 102 -29.80 17.70 5.34
CA GLY A 102 -31.25 17.64 5.45
C GLY A 102 -31.76 17.99 6.86
N LYS A 103 -31.17 17.39 7.90
CA LYS A 103 -31.53 17.69 9.30
C LYS A 103 -31.30 19.16 9.67
N LEU A 104 -30.19 19.75 9.25
CA LEU A 104 -29.87 21.14 9.51
C LEU A 104 -30.82 22.10 8.79
N ASN A 105 -31.21 21.79 7.55
CA ASN A 105 -32.20 22.57 6.82
C ASN A 105 -33.58 22.53 7.49
N ASN A 106 -34.02 21.36 7.97
CA ASN A 106 -35.27 21.24 8.72
C ASN A 106 -35.23 22.05 10.02
N LYS A 107 -34.10 22.03 10.75
CA LYS A 107 -33.92 22.83 11.96
C LYS A 107 -33.92 24.33 11.66
N LYS A 108 -33.24 24.77 10.60
CA LYS A 108 -33.26 26.15 10.12
C LYS A 108 -34.69 26.61 9.81
N TYR A 109 -35.46 25.78 9.11
CA TYR A 109 -36.85 26.06 8.80
C TYR A 109 -37.70 26.19 10.06
N ALA A 110 -37.59 25.24 11.00
CA ALA A 110 -38.32 25.28 12.27
C ALA A 110 -38.04 26.58 13.05
N VAL A 111 -36.77 26.98 13.19
CA VAL A 111 -36.38 28.24 13.85
C VAL A 111 -36.93 29.46 13.10
N SER A 112 -36.96 29.43 11.76
CA SER A 112 -37.50 30.56 10.98
C SER A 112 -39.02 30.73 11.11
N MET A 113 -39.73 29.66 11.47
CA MET A 113 -41.18 29.66 11.70
C MET A 113 -41.54 29.97 13.15
N GLU A 114 -40.58 29.99 14.07
CA GLU A 114 -40.86 30.39 15.45
C GLU A 114 -41.27 31.88 15.47
N PRO A 115 -42.43 32.20 16.09
CA PRO A 115 -42.84 33.58 16.24
C PRO A 115 -41.77 34.32 17.05
N LYS A 116 -41.23 35.40 16.47
CA LYS A 116 -40.28 36.26 17.19
C LYS A 116 -40.95 36.73 18.47
N LYS A 117 -40.45 36.26 19.62
CA LYS A 117 -40.88 36.82 20.91
C LYS A 117 -40.55 38.30 20.89
N ASN A 118 -41.56 39.14 21.10
CA ASN A 118 -41.33 40.55 21.34
C ASN A 118 -40.39 40.65 22.53
N PHE A 119 -39.20 41.17 22.27
CA PHE A 119 -38.22 41.38 23.32
C PHE A 119 -38.77 42.46 24.24
N VAL A 120 -39.20 42.05 25.44
CA VAL A 120 -39.50 42.98 26.53
C VAL A 120 -38.24 43.02 27.39
N ALA A 121 -37.54 44.16 27.33
CA ALA A 121 -36.40 44.39 28.20
C ALA A 121 -36.86 44.27 29.66
N LYS A 122 -36.16 43.46 30.47
CA LYS A 122 -36.43 43.39 31.91
C LYS A 122 -36.21 44.76 32.51
N THR A 123 -37.18 45.23 33.28
CA THR A 123 -37.12 46.50 33.99
C THR A 123 -36.20 46.39 35.20
N LEU A 124 -35.73 47.52 35.75
CA LEU A 124 -34.89 47.52 36.96
C LEU A 124 -35.58 46.83 38.14
N SER A 125 -36.91 46.93 38.22
CA SER A 125 -37.74 46.20 39.18
C SER A 125 -37.70 44.68 39.02
N ASP A 126 -37.52 44.16 37.80
CA ASP A 126 -37.46 42.73 37.52
C ASP A 126 -36.09 42.12 37.88
N ILE A 127 -35.05 42.95 38.07
CA ILE A 127 -33.67 42.51 38.31
C ILE A 127 -33.37 42.46 39.82
N SER A 128 -34.34 42.77 40.69
CA SER A 128 -34.15 42.81 42.16
C SER A 128 -32.92 43.63 42.58
N ILE A 129 -32.52 44.60 41.76
CA ILE A 129 -31.61 45.66 42.17
C ILE A 129 -32.46 46.55 43.05
N MET A 130 -32.59 46.13 44.31
CA MET A 130 -33.14 46.96 45.37
C MET A 130 -32.44 48.30 45.23
N SER A 131 -33.23 49.35 45.00
CA SER A 131 -32.80 50.72 45.15
C SER A 131 -32.08 50.80 46.48
N ILE A 132 -30.75 50.90 46.43
CA ILE A 132 -29.94 51.31 47.57
C ILE A 132 -30.46 52.72 47.86
N SER A 133 -31.42 52.77 48.77
CA SER A 133 -32.03 54.00 49.25
C SER A 133 -31.01 54.59 50.20
N ASN A 134 -30.51 55.77 49.83
CA ASN A 134 -29.58 56.58 50.61
C ASN A 134 -30.07 56.80 52.04
#